data_AF-C3ZLP3-F1
#
_entry.id   AF-C3ZLP3-F1
#
_cell.length_a   1.000
_cell.length_b   1.000
_cell.length_c   1.000
_cell.angle_alpha   90.00
_cell.angle_beta   90.00
_cell.angle_gamma   90.00
#
_symmetry.space_group_name_H-M   'P 1'
#
loop_
_entity.id
_entity.type
_entity.pdbx_description
1 polymer ?
#
loop_
_entity_poly.entity_id
_entity_poly.type
_entity_poly.pdbx_seq_one_letter_code
_entity_poly.pdbx_strand_id
1 'polypeptide(L)'
;MIRRNVTGAIAQAVRDVTEVVGVCEVLGNVTTGNNTLTAVVFEPAFCGLYGAVPSLAPLLILVMVCFLLLSLFGNSCLVGVILTTDYMKEPGNYFLAAMAITDTSLAMAYNPIAIYSLAHGEYPAGPWCRLQAFFIIFLSILSIHSLLCVWICRYIHIAFPLHYKKVLTRRRMVLVMCLCVLIAVIPAAVGVSPIHSLAVGAAEEVLRGFEKPQTLMTPCLAGPEGLKLALVINLLAMVGIVFLVSLIYCETRRSQKKHDQKVTWNAQAEDQESKMQAVHTLLIIVLVNWITWLPAFVVSVSMKAGSISLATAAPWCDITTIVLQSATFSDSLVYAFRYRIYRRALKKIDQQSPVYLNDPQQSPVYLRDAKQSPVYLSNPQQSPVYLSDPQQSPVYLSDPQQSPLSDPQQSPVYLRDAKQSPVYLSDPQQSAVYLSNPQQSPVYLSDPQQSPVYLRDAKQSPVYLSDPQQSAVYLSDPKQSPVYLSDPQQSPVYLRDAKQSPVYLSDPQQSAVYLSDPKQSPVYLSDPQQSPVYLSDPKQSPVYLNDPQLYITSLAWANNLKPSRETKLNYPKPKNPPLPNNLKGRSLP
;
A
#
# COMPACT_ATOMS: atom_id res chain seq x y z
N MET A 1 31.48 -2.65 -72.51
CA MET A 1 30.33 -3.52 -72.15
C MET A 1 30.15 -3.74 -70.64
N ILE A 2 30.94 -3.10 -69.75
CA ILE A 2 30.87 -3.33 -68.28
C ILE A 2 30.00 -2.27 -67.54
N ARG A 3 29.60 -1.19 -68.20
CA ARG A 3 28.82 -0.10 -67.58
C ARG A 3 27.33 -0.38 -67.36
N ARG A 4 26.74 -1.41 -67.99
CA ARG A 4 25.28 -1.70 -67.87
C ARG A 4 24.90 -2.62 -66.70
N ASN A 5 25.84 -3.41 -66.17
CA ASN A 5 25.57 -4.33 -65.05
C ASN A 5 25.59 -3.65 -63.67
N VAL A 6 26.31 -2.53 -63.54
CA VAL A 6 26.40 -1.78 -62.28
C VAL A 6 25.11 -1.01 -62.02
N THR A 7 24.47 -0.45 -63.05
CA THR A 7 23.15 0.20 -62.94
C THR A 7 22.03 -0.77 -62.54
N GLY A 8 22.08 -2.03 -62.96
CA GLY A 8 21.10 -3.05 -62.56
C GLY A 8 21.23 -3.44 -61.09
N ALA A 9 22.46 -3.67 -60.63
CA ALA A 9 22.76 -3.96 -59.23
C ALA A 9 22.47 -2.76 -58.30
N ILE A 10 22.75 -1.54 -58.76
CA ILE A 10 22.44 -0.30 -58.03
C ILE A 10 20.93 -0.06 -57.99
N ALA A 11 20.18 -0.26 -59.08
CA ALA A 11 18.72 -0.12 -59.08
C ALA A 11 18.01 -1.17 -58.21
N GLN A 12 18.65 -2.33 -57.99
CA GLN A 12 18.16 -3.38 -57.10
C GLN A 12 18.50 -3.06 -55.63
N ALA A 13 19.71 -2.56 -55.35
CA ALA A 13 20.09 -2.04 -54.04
C ALA A 13 19.26 -0.80 -53.62
N VAL A 14 18.88 0.06 -54.57
CA VAL A 14 18.00 1.22 -54.32
C VAL A 14 16.58 0.77 -53.94
N ARG A 15 16.06 -0.34 -54.50
CA ARG A 15 14.75 -0.88 -54.13
C ARG A 15 14.71 -1.46 -52.71
N ASP A 16 15.76 -2.17 -52.31
CA ASP A 16 15.87 -2.73 -50.96
C ASP A 16 16.08 -1.65 -49.88
N VAL A 17 16.66 -0.50 -50.25
CA VAL A 17 16.90 0.63 -49.33
C VAL A 17 15.68 1.55 -49.23
N THR A 18 14.84 1.66 -50.27
CA THR A 18 13.59 2.43 -50.21
C THR A 18 12.52 1.86 -49.27
N GLU A 19 12.68 0.61 -48.80
CA GLU A 19 11.74 -0.01 -47.85
C GLU A 19 12.07 0.24 -46.37
N VAL A 20 13.25 0.80 -46.04
CA VAL A 20 13.68 0.96 -44.64
C VAL A 20 14.32 2.34 -44.38
N VAL A 21 13.47 3.26 -43.91
CA VAL A 21 13.78 4.29 -42.88
C VAL A 21 14.55 5.56 -43.33
N GLY A 22 14.24 6.65 -42.62
CA GLY A 22 14.66 8.02 -42.91
C GLY A 22 16.08 8.43 -42.54
N VAL A 23 16.45 9.60 -43.05
CA VAL A 23 17.79 10.20 -43.03
C VAL A 23 17.85 11.29 -41.97
N CYS A 24 18.89 11.30 -41.11
CA CYS A 24 18.99 12.28 -40.02
C CYS A 24 20.34 13.00 -39.83
N GLU A 25 21.38 12.70 -40.61
CA GLU A 25 22.51 13.64 -40.75
C GLU A 25 23.34 13.37 -42.02
N VAL A 26 23.72 14.44 -42.73
CA VAL A 26 24.64 14.36 -43.88
C VAL A 26 26.04 14.68 -43.36
N LEU A 27 26.93 13.68 -43.31
CA LEU A 27 28.28 13.86 -42.75
C LEU A 27 29.26 14.59 -43.67
N GLY A 28 28.86 14.88 -44.92
CA GLY A 28 29.59 15.75 -45.83
C GLY A 28 29.80 15.17 -47.22
N ASN A 29 30.36 15.99 -48.11
CA ASN A 29 30.57 15.64 -49.50
C ASN A 29 31.97 15.03 -49.69
N VAL A 30 32.03 13.78 -50.14
CA VAL A 30 33.28 13.13 -50.56
C VAL A 30 33.42 13.29 -52.07
N THR A 31 34.40 14.07 -52.52
CA THR A 31 34.72 14.20 -53.95
C THR A 31 35.73 13.12 -54.35
N THR A 32 35.39 12.32 -55.37
CA THR A 32 36.32 11.43 -56.05
C THR A 32 36.32 11.75 -57.55
N GLY A 33 37.33 12.51 -57.99
CA GLY A 33 37.36 13.07 -59.34
C GLY A 33 36.29 14.15 -59.56
N ASN A 34 35.62 14.14 -60.72
CA ASN A 34 34.52 15.08 -61.03
C ASN A 34 33.18 14.73 -60.34
N ASN A 35 33.12 13.65 -59.57
CA ASN A 35 31.90 13.21 -58.92
C ASN A 35 31.95 13.53 -57.43
N THR A 36 31.04 14.41 -57.00
CA THR A 36 30.76 14.69 -55.59
C THR A 36 29.76 13.63 -55.10
N LEU A 37 30.17 12.77 -54.18
CA LEU A 37 29.29 11.81 -53.51
C LEU A 37 28.99 12.36 -52.11
N THR A 38 27.74 12.69 -51.84
CA THR A 38 27.25 12.99 -50.50
C THR A 38 27.35 11.71 -49.65
N ALA A 39 28.24 11.70 -48.66
CA ALA A 39 28.28 10.63 -47.68
C ALA A 39 27.21 10.91 -46.63
N VAL A 40 26.15 10.11 -46.66
CA VAL A 40 25.11 10.11 -45.64
C VAL A 40 25.40 8.91 -44.73
N VAL A 41 25.59 9.16 -43.44
CA VAL A 41 25.65 8.08 -42.47
C VAL A 41 24.21 7.82 -42.05
N PHE A 42 23.74 6.62 -42.40
CA PHE A 42 22.46 6.13 -41.95
C PHE A 42 22.61 5.60 -40.53
N GLU A 43 22.14 6.38 -39.55
CA GLU A 43 22.10 5.94 -38.16
C GLU A 43 20.64 5.96 -37.68
N PRO A 44 19.90 4.85 -37.81
CA PRO A 44 18.47 4.78 -37.46
C PRO A 44 18.20 5.08 -35.98
N ALA A 45 19.24 4.99 -35.14
CA ALA A 45 19.20 5.31 -33.72
C ALA A 45 19.03 6.82 -33.41
N PHE A 46 19.02 7.70 -34.42
CA PHE A 46 18.93 9.15 -34.22
C PHE A 46 17.53 9.76 -34.33
N CYS A 47 16.54 9.07 -34.90
CA CYS A 47 15.23 9.68 -35.18
C CYS A 47 14.04 8.83 -34.78
N GLY A 48 13.21 9.39 -33.88
CA GLY A 48 11.84 8.95 -33.70
C GLY A 48 10.99 9.41 -34.88
N LEU A 49 10.02 8.61 -35.32
CA LEU A 49 9.13 8.96 -36.43
C LEU A 49 7.89 9.76 -36.00
N TYR A 50 7.85 10.25 -34.75
CA TYR A 50 6.72 10.99 -34.17
C TYR A 50 6.33 12.21 -34.99
N GLY A 51 5.05 12.30 -35.36
CA GLY A 51 4.47 13.30 -36.23
C GLY A 51 3.32 14.03 -35.58
N ALA A 52 3.20 15.33 -35.87
CA ALA A 52 2.15 16.17 -35.32
C ALA A 52 0.92 16.19 -36.24
N VAL A 53 -0.20 15.65 -35.77
CA VAL A 53 -1.53 15.86 -36.38
C VAL A 53 -2.41 16.57 -35.35
N PRO A 54 -2.63 17.90 -35.48
CA PRO A 54 -3.28 18.71 -34.44
C PRO A 54 -4.66 18.22 -34.01
N SER A 55 -5.40 17.56 -34.90
CA SER A 55 -6.75 17.06 -34.63
C SER A 55 -6.78 15.78 -33.76
N LEU A 56 -5.75 14.94 -33.83
CA LEU A 56 -5.69 13.65 -33.14
C LEU A 56 -4.79 13.69 -31.89
N ALA A 57 -3.89 14.67 -31.80
CA ALA A 57 -2.94 14.78 -30.70
C ALA A 57 -3.59 14.79 -29.29
N PRO A 58 -4.68 15.53 -29.01
CA PRO A 58 -5.28 15.54 -27.66
C PRO A 58 -5.81 14.16 -27.23
N LEU A 59 -6.40 13.41 -28.17
CA LEU A 59 -6.92 12.07 -27.91
C LEU A 59 -5.77 11.09 -27.65
N LEU A 60 -4.71 11.12 -28.45
CA LEU A 60 -3.56 10.24 -28.28
C LEU A 60 -2.79 10.54 -26.98
N ILE A 61 -2.64 11.82 -26.61
CA ILE A 61 -2.06 12.22 -25.33
C ILE A 61 -2.90 11.64 -24.18
N LEU A 62 -4.22 11.80 -24.23
CA LEU A 62 -5.12 11.24 -23.21
C LEU A 62 -4.94 9.72 -23.07
N VAL A 63 -4.89 8.99 -24.19
CA VAL A 63 -4.68 7.53 -24.20
C VAL A 63 -3.33 7.16 -23.56
N MET A 64 -2.25 7.85 -23.92
CA MET A 64 -0.91 7.59 -23.36
C MET A 64 -0.82 7.92 -21.86
N VAL A 65 -1.47 8.98 -21.41
CA VAL A 65 -1.59 9.31 -19.98
C VAL A 65 -2.37 8.23 -19.24
N CYS A 66 -3.51 7.78 -19.77
CA CYS A 66 -4.28 6.68 -19.20
C CYS A 66 -3.46 5.40 -19.10
N PHE A 67 -2.71 5.05 -20.15
CA PHE A 67 -1.84 3.86 -20.16
C PHE A 67 -0.72 3.97 -19.12
N LEU A 68 -0.09 5.14 -19.00
CA LEU A 68 0.94 5.39 -18.00
C LEU A 68 0.37 5.25 -16.58
N LEU A 69 -0.80 5.83 -16.30
CA LEU A 69 -1.45 5.73 -15.00
C LEU A 69 -1.86 4.29 -14.67
N LEU A 70 -2.44 3.56 -15.63
CA LEU A 70 -2.82 2.16 -15.46
C LEU A 70 -1.60 1.28 -15.19
N SER A 71 -0.50 1.49 -15.91
CA SER A 71 0.74 0.74 -15.71
C SER A 71 1.36 1.05 -14.34
N LEU A 72 1.52 2.34 -13.99
CA LEU A 72 2.05 2.75 -12.69
C LEU A 72 1.21 2.20 -11.54
N PHE A 73 -0.11 2.40 -11.57
CA PHE A 73 -0.99 1.97 -10.50
C PHE A 73 -1.09 0.45 -10.41
N GLY A 74 -1.43 -0.22 -11.52
CA GLY A 74 -1.67 -1.66 -11.54
C GLY A 74 -0.44 -2.47 -11.14
N ASN A 75 0.71 -2.16 -11.73
CA ASN A 75 1.96 -2.87 -11.44
C ASN A 75 2.49 -2.53 -10.04
N SER A 76 2.33 -1.29 -9.56
CA SER A 76 2.71 -0.94 -8.18
C SER A 76 1.85 -1.66 -7.14
N CYS A 77 0.54 -1.77 -7.36
CA CYS A 77 -0.33 -2.58 -6.51
C CYS A 77 0.10 -4.04 -6.51
N LEU A 78 0.46 -4.60 -7.68
CA LEU A 78 0.93 -5.97 -7.81
C LEU A 78 2.19 -6.23 -6.98
N VAL A 79 3.20 -5.37 -7.14
CA VAL A 79 4.44 -5.43 -6.37
C VAL A 79 4.17 -5.22 -4.89
N GLY A 80 3.38 -4.20 -4.52
CA GLY A 80 3.02 -3.88 -3.16
C GLY A 80 2.40 -5.07 -2.43
N VAL A 81 1.40 -5.71 -3.03
CA VAL A 81 0.75 -6.91 -2.47
C VAL A 81 1.74 -8.05 -2.26
N ILE A 82 2.64 -8.31 -3.22
CA ILE A 82 3.63 -9.40 -3.10
C ILE A 82 4.61 -9.12 -1.95
N LEU A 83 5.03 -7.85 -1.77
CA LEU A 83 6.00 -7.46 -0.75
C LEU A 83 5.40 -7.37 0.66
N THR A 84 4.14 -6.97 0.78
CA THR A 84 3.46 -6.82 2.09
C THR A 84 2.84 -8.12 2.59
N THR A 85 2.44 -9.03 1.69
CA THR A 85 1.67 -10.22 2.07
C THR A 85 2.55 -11.47 2.17
N ASP A 86 2.77 -11.99 3.39
CA ASP A 86 3.72 -13.09 3.62
C ASP A 86 3.44 -14.37 2.84
N TYR A 87 2.16 -14.77 2.73
CA TYR A 87 1.80 -15.96 1.95
C TYR A 87 1.94 -15.77 0.43
N MET A 88 2.15 -14.55 -0.06
CA MET A 88 2.45 -14.26 -1.47
C MET A 88 3.96 -14.27 -1.76
N LYS A 89 4.84 -14.36 -0.75
CA LYS A 89 6.30 -14.33 -0.90
C LYS A 89 6.90 -15.65 -1.39
N GLU A 90 6.28 -16.23 -2.42
CA GLU A 90 6.76 -17.46 -3.06
C GLU A 90 7.74 -17.14 -4.21
N PRO A 91 8.71 -18.05 -4.49
CA PRO A 91 9.68 -17.89 -5.58
C PRO A 91 9.10 -17.41 -6.91
N GLY A 92 7.98 -18.01 -7.35
CA GLY A 92 7.34 -17.65 -8.61
C GLY A 92 6.78 -16.22 -8.65
N ASN A 93 6.37 -15.69 -7.49
CA ASN A 93 5.81 -14.35 -7.40
C ASN A 93 6.91 -13.26 -7.41
N TYR A 94 8.15 -13.57 -7.06
CA TYR A 94 9.26 -12.62 -7.23
C TYR A 94 9.58 -12.35 -8.71
N PHE A 95 9.50 -13.37 -9.57
CA PHE A 95 9.61 -13.17 -11.02
C PHE A 95 8.44 -12.36 -11.57
N LEU A 96 7.24 -12.53 -11.00
CA LEU A 96 6.08 -11.72 -11.34
C LEU A 96 6.27 -10.25 -10.92
N ALA A 97 6.82 -10.00 -9.74
CA ALA A 97 7.16 -8.64 -9.31
C ALA A 97 8.24 -8.01 -10.21
N ALA A 98 9.25 -8.77 -10.62
CA ALA A 98 10.27 -8.30 -11.56
C ALA A 98 9.68 -7.94 -12.93
N MET A 99 8.73 -8.73 -13.44
CA MET A 99 7.98 -8.43 -14.65
C MET A 99 7.19 -7.12 -14.51
N ALA A 100 6.43 -6.95 -13.43
CA ALA A 100 5.66 -5.73 -13.17
C ALA A 100 6.54 -4.46 -13.07
N ILE A 101 7.73 -4.57 -12.46
CA ILE A 101 8.72 -3.47 -12.43
C ILE A 101 9.22 -3.17 -13.86
N THR A 102 9.45 -4.20 -14.66
CA THR A 102 9.91 -4.06 -16.05
C THR A 102 8.85 -3.39 -16.91
N ASP A 103 7.58 -3.79 -16.79
CA ASP A 103 6.48 -3.22 -17.56
C ASP A 103 6.21 -1.76 -17.20
N THR A 104 6.31 -1.41 -15.90
CA THR A 104 6.25 -0.02 -15.43
C THR A 104 7.39 0.81 -16.01
N SER A 105 8.60 0.25 -16.02
CA SER A 105 9.78 0.91 -16.59
C SER A 105 9.62 1.11 -18.09
N LEU A 106 9.00 0.16 -18.80
CA LEU A 106 8.76 0.24 -20.24
C LEU A 106 7.75 1.34 -20.56
N ALA A 107 6.66 1.42 -19.79
CA ALA A 107 5.69 2.51 -19.90
C ALA A 107 6.34 3.88 -19.63
N MET A 108 7.23 3.98 -18.63
CA MET A 108 7.99 5.20 -18.33
C MET A 108 9.01 5.56 -19.41
N ALA A 109 9.64 4.58 -20.06
CA ALA A 109 10.61 4.81 -21.12
C ALA A 109 9.94 5.35 -22.41
N TYR A 110 8.69 4.97 -22.67
CA TYR A 110 8.00 5.33 -23.91
C TYR A 110 6.98 6.47 -23.74
N ASN A 111 6.01 6.35 -22.83
CA ASN A 111 4.83 7.22 -22.79
C ASN A 111 5.19 8.71 -22.59
N PRO A 112 6.11 9.11 -21.69
CA PRO A 112 6.46 10.52 -21.51
C PRO A 112 7.04 11.17 -22.76
N ILE A 113 7.89 10.46 -23.50
CA ILE A 113 8.51 10.96 -24.73
C ILE A 113 7.47 11.04 -25.84
N ALA A 114 6.57 10.05 -25.95
CA ALA A 114 5.46 10.10 -26.89
C ALA A 114 4.51 11.29 -26.60
N ILE A 115 4.16 11.52 -25.34
CA ILE A 115 3.33 12.66 -24.92
C ILE A 115 4.02 13.99 -25.24
N TYR A 116 5.30 14.13 -24.90
CA TYR A 116 6.09 15.32 -25.23
C TYR A 116 6.07 15.60 -26.74
N SER A 117 6.29 14.55 -27.54
CA SER A 117 6.37 14.66 -29.00
C SER A 117 5.02 15.05 -29.62
N LEU A 118 3.92 14.48 -29.12
CA LEU A 118 2.56 14.84 -29.55
C LEU A 118 2.18 16.27 -29.16
N ALA A 119 2.66 16.76 -28.01
CA ALA A 119 2.31 18.07 -27.49
C ALA A 119 3.06 19.21 -28.18
N HIS A 120 4.35 19.02 -28.47
CA HIS A 120 5.22 20.05 -29.04
C HIS A 120 5.41 19.91 -30.55
N GLY A 121 5.06 18.75 -31.12
CA GLY A 121 5.33 18.44 -32.53
C GLY A 121 6.81 18.26 -32.83
N GLU A 122 7.62 18.01 -31.81
CA GLU A 122 9.05 17.76 -31.90
C GLU A 122 9.34 16.29 -31.62
N TYR A 123 10.31 15.70 -32.31
CA TYR A 123 10.76 14.34 -32.02
C TYR A 123 11.97 14.36 -31.07
N PRO A 124 12.16 13.34 -30.22
CA PRO A 124 13.39 13.18 -29.44
C PRO A 124 14.55 12.99 -30.41
N ALA A 125 15.49 13.94 -30.45
CA ALA A 125 16.68 13.87 -31.28
C ALA A 125 17.92 13.48 -30.45
N GLY A 126 18.91 12.86 -31.11
CA GLY A 126 20.23 12.65 -30.54
C GLY A 126 20.28 11.60 -29.41
N PRO A 127 20.98 11.85 -28.28
CA PRO A 127 21.16 10.87 -27.21
C PRO A 127 19.87 10.34 -26.59
N TRP A 128 18.83 11.17 -26.52
CA TRP A 128 17.54 10.80 -25.94
C TRP A 128 16.82 9.72 -26.76
N CYS A 129 16.92 9.80 -28.08
CA CYS A 129 16.35 8.79 -28.98
C CYS A 129 17.06 7.44 -28.86
N ARG A 130 18.39 7.48 -28.79
CA ARG A 130 19.24 6.29 -28.55
C ARG A 130 18.92 5.63 -27.21
N LEU A 131 18.78 6.42 -26.16
CA LEU A 131 18.44 5.93 -24.83
C LEU A 131 17.04 5.29 -24.82
N GLN A 132 16.07 5.93 -25.48
CA GLN A 132 14.71 5.40 -25.62
C GLN A 132 14.71 4.07 -26.39
N ALA A 133 15.38 4.00 -27.54
CA ALA A 133 15.49 2.78 -28.34
C ALA A 133 16.14 1.63 -27.55
N PHE A 134 17.20 1.93 -26.78
CA PHE A 134 17.85 0.95 -25.90
C PHE A 134 16.85 0.39 -24.87
N PHE A 135 16.19 1.26 -24.11
CA PHE A 135 15.31 0.83 -23.03
C PHE A 135 14.07 0.09 -23.54
N ILE A 136 13.50 0.50 -24.67
CA ILE A 136 12.34 -0.21 -25.24
C ILE A 136 12.71 -1.65 -25.59
N ILE A 137 13.84 -1.87 -26.28
CA ILE A 137 14.28 -3.22 -26.63
C ILE A 137 14.66 -4.00 -25.37
N PHE A 138 15.48 -3.41 -24.51
CA PHE A 138 15.94 -4.06 -23.28
C PHE A 138 14.78 -4.51 -22.39
N LEU A 139 13.84 -3.61 -22.10
CA LEU A 139 12.72 -3.88 -21.20
C LEU A 139 11.70 -4.84 -21.83
N SER A 140 11.48 -4.78 -23.16
CA SER A 140 10.61 -5.74 -23.83
C SER A 140 11.14 -7.18 -23.75
N ILE A 141 12.45 -7.38 -23.98
CA ILE A 141 13.09 -8.70 -23.88
C ILE A 141 13.10 -9.17 -22.42
N LEU A 142 13.42 -8.27 -21.48
CA LEU A 142 13.45 -8.62 -20.06
C LEU A 142 12.07 -9.02 -19.53
N SER A 143 11.00 -8.35 -19.98
CA SER A 143 9.62 -8.67 -19.58
C SER A 143 9.24 -10.09 -20.03
N ILE A 144 9.47 -10.44 -21.29
CA ILE A 144 9.10 -11.78 -21.79
C ILE A 144 9.95 -12.92 -21.20
N HIS A 145 11.22 -12.66 -20.90
CA HIS A 145 12.08 -13.64 -20.22
C HIS A 145 11.70 -13.78 -18.74
N SER A 146 11.22 -12.72 -18.10
CA SER A 146 10.63 -12.79 -16.76
C SER A 146 9.35 -13.64 -16.78
N LEU A 147 8.50 -13.49 -17.80
CA LEU A 147 7.31 -14.33 -18.01
C LEU A 147 7.69 -15.80 -18.24
N LEU A 148 8.71 -16.09 -19.05
CA LEU A 148 9.25 -17.44 -19.21
C LEU A 148 9.70 -18.03 -17.87
N CYS A 149 10.38 -17.24 -17.01
CA CYS A 149 10.77 -17.68 -15.67
C CYS A 149 9.57 -17.99 -14.78
N VAL A 150 8.49 -17.19 -14.84
CA VAL A 150 7.24 -17.48 -14.14
C VAL A 150 6.67 -18.83 -14.60
N TRP A 151 6.66 -19.11 -15.90
CA TRP A 151 6.21 -20.41 -16.44
C TRP A 151 7.09 -21.58 -16.00
N ILE A 152 8.41 -21.43 -16.02
CA ILE A 152 9.35 -22.44 -15.52
C ILE A 152 9.09 -22.72 -14.04
N CYS A 153 8.93 -21.67 -13.22
CA CYS A 153 8.64 -21.81 -11.79
C CYS A 153 7.34 -22.57 -11.55
N ARG A 154 6.30 -22.27 -12.34
CA ARG A 154 4.99 -22.93 -12.24
C ARG A 154 5.05 -24.39 -12.69
N TYR A 155 5.79 -24.69 -13.75
CA TYR A 155 6.06 -26.07 -14.16
C TYR A 155 6.75 -26.85 -13.05
N ILE A 156 7.83 -26.32 -12.46
CA ILE A 156 8.53 -26.99 -11.35
C ILE A 156 7.60 -27.19 -10.15
N HIS A 157 6.74 -26.23 -9.83
CA HIS A 157 5.78 -26.34 -8.73
C HIS A 157 4.77 -27.48 -8.93
N ILE A 158 4.29 -27.66 -10.16
CA ILE A 158 3.28 -28.67 -10.51
C ILE A 158 3.93 -30.05 -10.70
N ALA A 159 5.04 -30.13 -11.42
CA ALA A 159 5.71 -31.40 -11.72
C ALA A 159 6.52 -31.94 -10.54
N PHE A 160 7.10 -31.06 -9.71
CA PHE A 160 8.03 -31.43 -8.64
C PHE A 160 7.72 -30.72 -7.31
N PRO A 161 6.51 -30.89 -6.73
CA PRO A 161 6.08 -30.13 -5.55
C PRO A 161 7.01 -30.29 -4.34
N LEU A 162 7.55 -31.51 -4.10
CA LEU A 162 8.44 -31.80 -2.97
C LEU A 162 9.84 -31.17 -3.12
N HIS A 163 10.25 -30.89 -4.35
CA HIS A 163 11.57 -30.33 -4.65
C HIS A 163 11.50 -28.84 -5.00
N TYR A 164 10.31 -28.25 -5.15
CA TYR A 164 10.11 -26.86 -5.54
C TYR A 164 10.96 -25.87 -4.73
N LYS A 165 10.85 -25.90 -3.39
CA LYS A 165 11.63 -25.02 -2.49
C LYS A 165 13.13 -25.33 -2.48
N LYS A 166 13.53 -26.57 -2.78
CA LYS A 166 14.95 -26.98 -2.85
C LYS A 166 15.59 -26.57 -4.18
N VAL A 167 14.83 -26.57 -5.27
CA VAL A 167 15.30 -26.20 -6.60
C VAL A 167 15.39 -24.68 -6.75
N LEU A 168 14.33 -23.96 -6.35
CA LEU A 168 14.22 -22.51 -6.47
C LEU A 168 14.77 -21.78 -5.24
N THR A 169 16.08 -21.92 -5.01
CA THR A 169 16.78 -21.19 -3.95
C THR A 169 17.00 -19.71 -4.34
N ARG A 170 17.11 -18.83 -3.34
CA ARG A 170 17.36 -17.39 -3.56
C ARG A 170 18.56 -17.13 -4.47
N ARG A 171 19.68 -17.84 -4.26
CA ARG A 171 20.89 -17.70 -5.09
C ARG A 171 20.63 -18.04 -6.55
N ARG A 172 19.94 -19.15 -6.84
CA ARG A 172 19.61 -19.56 -8.20
C ARG A 172 18.65 -18.59 -8.87
N MET A 173 17.65 -18.08 -8.15
CA MET A 173 16.73 -17.08 -8.69
C MET A 173 17.45 -15.79 -9.10
N VAL A 174 18.36 -15.29 -8.27
CA VAL A 174 19.18 -14.11 -8.61
C VAL A 174 20.04 -14.37 -9.83
N LEU A 175 20.70 -15.53 -9.91
CA LEU A 175 21.50 -15.91 -11.09
C LEU A 175 20.66 -15.97 -12.37
N VAL A 176 19.46 -16.53 -12.31
CA VAL A 176 18.52 -16.57 -13.45
C VAL A 176 18.08 -15.17 -13.84
N MET A 177 17.76 -14.29 -12.89
CA MET A 177 17.45 -12.89 -13.19
C MET A 177 18.60 -12.15 -13.84
N CYS A 178 19.84 -12.33 -13.36
CA CYS A 178 21.02 -11.76 -14.00
C CYS A 178 21.19 -12.29 -15.44
N LEU A 179 20.92 -13.57 -15.68
CA LEU A 179 20.96 -14.15 -17.02
C LEU A 179 19.90 -13.52 -17.94
N CYS A 180 18.67 -13.31 -17.46
CA CYS A 180 17.62 -12.63 -18.23
C CYS A 180 18.04 -11.19 -18.60
N VAL A 181 18.67 -10.46 -17.67
CA VAL A 181 19.22 -9.13 -17.94
C VAL A 181 20.32 -9.19 -19.00
N LEU A 182 21.25 -10.14 -18.92
CA LEU A 182 22.30 -10.30 -19.93
C LEU A 182 21.73 -10.61 -21.32
N ILE A 183 20.75 -11.51 -21.42
CA ILE A 183 20.05 -11.83 -22.67
C ILE A 183 19.37 -10.59 -23.25
N ALA A 184 18.79 -9.73 -22.40
CA ALA A 184 18.09 -8.52 -22.83
C ALA A 184 19.04 -7.38 -23.24
N VAL A 185 20.19 -7.23 -22.59
CA VAL A 185 21.15 -6.16 -22.88
C VAL A 185 21.81 -6.33 -24.25
N ILE A 186 22.14 -7.56 -24.65
CA ILE A 186 22.90 -7.80 -25.88
C ILE A 186 22.21 -7.23 -27.13
N PRO A 187 20.92 -7.52 -27.42
CA PRO A 187 20.26 -7.01 -28.61
C PRO A 187 19.98 -5.50 -28.54
N ALA A 188 19.70 -4.99 -27.34
CA ALA A 188 19.51 -3.55 -27.12
C ALA A 188 20.81 -2.77 -27.38
N ALA A 189 21.94 -3.27 -26.88
CA ALA A 189 23.25 -2.68 -27.09
C ALA A 189 23.68 -2.74 -28.56
N VAL A 190 23.48 -3.88 -29.23
CA VAL A 190 23.74 -4.01 -30.68
C VAL A 190 22.85 -3.06 -31.47
N GLY A 191 21.58 -2.93 -31.09
CA GLY A 191 20.62 -2.06 -31.76
C GLY A 191 20.94 -0.57 -31.67
N VAL A 192 21.64 -0.14 -30.63
CA VAL A 192 22.04 1.27 -30.44
C VAL A 192 23.53 1.49 -30.73
N SER A 193 24.27 0.42 -31.05
CA SER A 193 25.69 0.53 -31.36
C SER A 193 25.91 1.24 -32.71
N PRO A 194 26.89 2.15 -32.82
CA PRO A 194 27.20 2.89 -34.05
C PRO A 194 27.93 2.02 -35.09
N ILE A 195 27.86 0.70 -35.00
CA ILE A 195 28.75 -0.22 -35.71
C ILE A 195 27.95 -0.90 -36.85
N HIS A 196 28.15 -0.39 -38.08
CA HIS A 196 27.69 -0.85 -39.43
C HIS A 196 26.33 -0.30 -39.92
N SER A 197 26.10 0.18 -41.16
CA SER A 197 26.81 0.07 -42.46
C SER A 197 26.77 1.40 -43.24
N LEU A 198 27.87 1.74 -43.92
CA LEU A 198 27.95 2.85 -44.87
C LEU A 198 27.38 2.38 -46.23
N ALA A 199 26.12 2.70 -46.53
CA ALA A 199 25.55 2.49 -47.85
C ALA A 199 25.70 3.78 -48.69
N VAL A 200 26.62 3.76 -49.66
CA VAL A 200 26.81 4.87 -50.60
C VAL A 200 25.77 4.75 -51.71
N GLY A 201 24.77 5.64 -51.75
CA GLY A 201 23.92 5.83 -52.93
C GLY A 201 22.52 6.37 -52.67
N ALA A 202 22.19 7.46 -53.36
CA ALA A 202 20.87 8.07 -53.56
C ALA A 202 20.19 8.74 -52.34
N ALA A 203 20.81 9.80 -51.81
CA ALA A 203 20.24 10.58 -50.71
C ALA A 203 19.24 11.68 -51.16
N GLU A 204 19.28 12.16 -52.40
CA GLU A 204 18.72 13.47 -52.74
C GLU A 204 17.19 13.49 -52.98
N GLU A 205 16.61 12.40 -53.50
CA GLU A 205 15.14 12.26 -53.62
C GLU A 205 14.47 11.82 -52.31
N VAL A 206 15.18 11.02 -51.49
CA VAL A 206 14.69 10.53 -50.19
C VAL A 206 14.64 11.67 -49.17
N LEU A 207 15.66 12.55 -49.15
CA LEU A 207 15.74 13.70 -48.25
C LEU A 207 14.57 14.70 -48.42
N ARG A 208 14.00 14.85 -49.63
CA ARG A 208 12.85 15.76 -49.86
C ARG A 208 11.50 15.20 -49.38
N GLY A 209 11.40 13.90 -49.10
CA GLY A 209 10.19 13.27 -48.57
C GLY A 209 10.05 13.29 -47.05
N PHE A 210 11.11 13.68 -46.32
CA PHE A 210 11.20 13.63 -44.85
C PHE A 210 10.94 14.97 -44.15
N GLU A 211 10.44 15.99 -44.85
CA GLU A 211 10.03 17.26 -44.20
C GLU A 211 8.90 17.10 -43.17
N LYS A 212 8.22 15.95 -43.11
CA LYS A 212 7.19 15.64 -42.11
C LYS A 212 7.29 14.19 -41.62
N PRO A 213 7.19 13.95 -40.29
CA PRO A 213 7.16 12.59 -39.76
C PRO A 213 5.88 11.88 -40.22
N GLN A 214 6.01 10.66 -40.75
CA GLN A 214 4.88 9.93 -41.35
C GLN A 214 4.00 9.21 -40.31
N THR A 215 4.51 8.95 -39.11
CA THR A 215 3.79 8.24 -38.05
C THR A 215 3.59 9.18 -36.86
N LEU A 216 2.59 8.94 -36.01
CA LEU A 216 2.29 9.77 -34.85
C LEU A 216 2.98 9.27 -33.57
N MET A 217 3.17 7.96 -33.48
CA MET A 217 3.43 7.25 -32.22
C MET A 217 4.63 6.31 -32.29
N THR A 218 5.25 6.11 -33.45
CA THR A 218 6.32 5.12 -33.57
C THR A 218 7.55 5.53 -32.74
N PRO A 219 8.08 4.64 -31.87
CA PRO A 219 9.24 4.95 -31.04
C PRO A 219 10.51 5.14 -31.86
N CYS A 220 11.56 5.64 -31.20
CA CYS A 220 12.91 5.57 -31.73
C CYS A 220 13.29 4.14 -32.15
N LEU A 221 13.72 4.00 -33.40
CA LEU A 221 14.07 2.70 -33.99
C LEU A 221 15.53 2.35 -33.67
N ALA A 222 15.75 1.10 -33.28
CA ALA A 222 17.08 0.55 -33.21
C ALA A 222 17.55 0.05 -34.59
N GLY A 223 18.85 -0.12 -34.72
CA GLY A 223 19.48 -0.71 -35.90
C GLY A 223 18.92 -2.09 -36.25
N PRO A 224 18.91 -2.45 -37.56
CA PRO A 224 18.24 -3.64 -38.07
C PRO A 224 18.80 -4.93 -37.47
N GLU A 225 20.09 -4.98 -37.16
CA GLU A 225 20.72 -6.17 -36.57
C GLU A 225 20.27 -6.41 -35.12
N GLY A 226 20.18 -5.35 -34.31
CA GLY A 226 19.65 -5.44 -32.95
C GLY A 226 18.17 -5.82 -32.93
N LEU A 227 17.37 -5.24 -33.83
CA LEU A 227 15.96 -5.57 -33.97
C LEU A 227 15.73 -7.01 -34.42
N LYS A 228 16.49 -7.50 -35.43
CA LYS A 228 16.44 -8.91 -35.87
C LYS A 228 16.78 -9.85 -34.71
N LEU A 229 17.86 -9.55 -33.97
CA LEU A 229 18.28 -10.38 -32.85
C LEU A 229 17.23 -10.38 -31.72
N ALA A 230 16.65 -9.23 -31.39
CA ALA A 230 15.58 -9.10 -30.41
C ALA A 230 14.34 -9.93 -30.79
N LEU A 231 13.94 -9.89 -32.07
CA LEU A 231 12.80 -10.67 -32.58
C LEU A 231 13.05 -12.18 -32.46
N VAL A 232 14.24 -12.65 -32.82
CA VAL A 232 14.60 -14.08 -32.72
C VAL A 232 14.59 -14.54 -31.25
N ILE A 233 15.22 -13.78 -30.36
CA ILE A 233 15.30 -14.09 -28.93
C ILE A 233 13.90 -14.13 -28.30
N ASN A 234 13.05 -13.14 -28.61
CA ASN A 234 11.68 -13.14 -28.14
C ASN A 234 10.93 -14.36 -28.69
N LEU A 235 11.00 -14.63 -30.00
CA LEU A 235 10.32 -15.80 -30.60
C LEU A 235 10.70 -17.12 -29.91
N LEU A 236 11.98 -17.32 -29.59
CA LEU A 236 12.43 -18.49 -28.84
C LEU A 236 11.80 -18.57 -27.43
N ALA A 237 11.69 -17.44 -26.73
CA ALA A 237 11.01 -17.37 -25.44
C ALA A 237 9.51 -17.71 -25.56
N MET A 238 8.80 -17.19 -26.59
CA MET A 238 7.39 -17.55 -26.84
C MET A 238 7.21 -19.04 -27.09
N VAL A 239 8.06 -19.65 -27.93
CA VAL A 239 8.03 -21.10 -28.19
C VAL A 239 8.29 -21.87 -26.90
N GLY A 240 9.25 -21.43 -26.09
CA GLY A 240 9.53 -22.00 -24.76
C GLY A 240 8.32 -21.94 -23.82
N ILE A 241 7.58 -20.82 -23.79
CA ILE A 241 6.37 -20.67 -23.01
C ILE A 241 5.28 -21.66 -23.46
N VAL A 242 5.01 -21.76 -24.77
CA VAL A 242 4.01 -22.70 -25.31
C VAL A 242 4.39 -24.15 -25.00
N PHE A 243 5.67 -24.48 -25.11
CA PHE A 243 6.17 -25.80 -24.73
C PHE A 243 5.93 -26.08 -23.24
N LEU A 244 6.22 -25.13 -22.36
CA LEU A 244 5.97 -25.28 -20.91
C LEU A 244 4.48 -25.40 -20.58
N VAL A 245 3.61 -24.62 -21.22
CA VAL A 245 2.15 -24.75 -21.12
C VAL A 245 1.72 -26.18 -21.45
N SER A 246 2.24 -26.71 -22.56
CA SER A 246 1.94 -28.06 -23.01
C SER A 246 2.44 -29.12 -22.02
N LEU A 247 3.64 -28.94 -21.46
CA LEU A 247 4.18 -29.83 -20.44
C LEU A 247 3.36 -29.81 -19.14
N ILE A 248 2.93 -28.63 -18.68
CA ILE A 248 2.06 -28.50 -17.51
C ILE A 248 0.74 -29.22 -17.75
N TYR A 249 0.12 -29.05 -18.92
CA TYR A 249 -1.13 -29.73 -19.24
C TYR A 249 -0.96 -31.25 -19.32
N CYS A 250 0.13 -31.72 -19.93
CA CYS A 250 0.48 -33.15 -19.94
C CYS A 250 0.69 -33.70 -18.53
N GLU A 251 1.42 -33.00 -17.68
CA GLU A 251 1.72 -33.45 -16.32
C GLU A 251 0.49 -33.45 -15.42
N THR A 252 -0.37 -32.43 -15.55
CA THR A 252 -1.64 -32.36 -14.82
C THR A 252 -2.59 -33.50 -15.22
N ARG A 253 -2.70 -33.83 -16.52
CA ARG A 253 -3.45 -35.01 -16.97
C ARG A 253 -2.84 -36.32 -16.44
N ARG A 254 -1.52 -36.44 -16.40
CA ARG A 254 -0.84 -37.63 -15.83
C ARG A 254 -1.11 -37.75 -14.33
N SER A 255 -1.07 -36.64 -13.60
CA SER A 255 -1.37 -36.57 -12.17
C SER A 255 -2.82 -36.98 -11.89
N GLN A 256 -3.79 -36.47 -12.66
CA GLN A 256 -5.19 -36.88 -12.56
C GLN A 256 -5.38 -38.39 -12.74
N LYS A 257 -4.81 -38.99 -13.78
CA LYS A 257 -4.89 -40.45 -14.01
C LYS A 257 -4.34 -41.29 -12.84
N LYS A 258 -3.29 -40.82 -12.16
CA LYS A 258 -2.72 -41.50 -10.98
C LYS A 258 -3.61 -41.33 -9.74
N HIS A 259 -4.31 -40.21 -9.62
CA HIS A 259 -5.23 -39.92 -8.51
C HIS A 259 -6.58 -40.64 -8.65
N ASP A 260 -7.10 -40.80 -9.86
CA ASP A 260 -8.29 -41.64 -10.11
C ASP A 260 -8.05 -43.11 -9.70
N GLN A 261 -6.78 -43.54 -9.70
CA GLN A 261 -6.36 -44.88 -9.29
C GLN A 261 -6.14 -45.04 -7.77
N LYS A 262 -6.04 -43.94 -7.01
CA LYS A 262 -5.80 -43.92 -5.55
C LYS A 262 -6.87 -43.07 -4.84
N VAL A 263 -7.87 -43.74 -4.27
CA VAL A 263 -9.01 -43.14 -3.55
C VAL A 263 -8.56 -42.45 -2.25
N THR A 264 -8.20 -41.16 -2.31
CA THR A 264 -8.10 -40.24 -1.15
C THR A 264 -8.35 -38.80 -1.63
N TRP A 265 -9.56 -38.25 -1.45
CA TRP A 265 -10.10 -37.37 -2.52
C TRP A 265 -10.46 -35.89 -2.25
N ASN A 266 -10.53 -35.32 -1.04
CA ASN A 266 -11.07 -33.94 -0.95
C ASN A 266 -10.00 -32.84 -0.82
N ALA A 267 -9.07 -32.94 0.13
CA ALA A 267 -8.09 -31.87 0.38
C ALA A 267 -7.07 -31.70 -0.77
N GLN A 268 -6.70 -32.79 -1.45
CA GLN A 268 -5.75 -32.75 -2.57
C GLN A 268 -6.39 -32.23 -3.86
N ALA A 269 -7.68 -32.49 -4.07
CA ALA A 269 -8.42 -32.00 -5.24
C ALA A 269 -8.63 -30.47 -5.16
N GLU A 270 -8.92 -29.94 -3.96
CA GLU A 270 -9.09 -28.50 -3.74
C GLU A 270 -7.76 -27.72 -3.93
N ASP A 271 -6.64 -28.26 -3.46
CA ASP A 271 -5.30 -27.70 -3.70
C ASP A 271 -4.94 -27.70 -5.21
N GLN A 272 -5.28 -28.77 -5.93
CA GLN A 272 -5.05 -28.88 -7.37
C GLN A 272 -5.90 -27.89 -8.19
N GLU A 273 -7.14 -27.66 -7.80
CA GLU A 273 -8.03 -26.69 -8.46
C GLU A 273 -7.48 -25.26 -8.34
N SER A 274 -6.97 -24.90 -7.16
CA SER A 274 -6.34 -23.59 -6.92
C SER A 274 -5.09 -23.38 -7.80
N LYS A 275 -4.27 -24.42 -7.97
CA LYS A 275 -3.07 -24.41 -8.83
C LYS A 275 -3.45 -24.26 -10.31
N MET A 276 -4.52 -24.92 -10.75
CA MET A 276 -5.00 -24.82 -12.13
C MET A 276 -5.58 -23.44 -12.45
N GLN A 277 -6.25 -22.79 -11.49
CA GLN A 277 -6.70 -21.40 -11.65
C GLN A 277 -5.54 -20.43 -11.93
N ALA A 278 -4.39 -20.63 -11.26
CA ALA A 278 -3.19 -19.84 -11.53
C ALA A 278 -2.63 -20.10 -12.95
N VAL A 279 -2.63 -21.36 -13.41
CA VAL A 279 -2.23 -21.72 -14.79
C VAL A 279 -3.15 -21.07 -15.82
N HIS A 280 -4.47 -21.11 -15.62
CA HIS A 280 -5.42 -20.46 -16.52
C HIS A 280 -5.23 -18.93 -16.56
N THR A 281 -4.90 -18.32 -15.42
CA THR A 281 -4.60 -16.88 -15.36
C THR A 281 -3.34 -16.55 -16.17
N LEU A 282 -2.27 -17.35 -16.02
CA LEU A 282 -1.04 -17.21 -16.80
C LEU A 282 -1.26 -17.48 -18.29
N LEU A 283 -2.13 -18.42 -18.65
CA LEU A 283 -2.50 -18.68 -20.04
C LEU A 283 -3.17 -17.46 -20.67
N ILE A 284 -4.09 -16.81 -19.95
CA ILE A 284 -4.74 -15.57 -20.42
C ILE A 284 -3.67 -14.49 -20.65
N ILE A 285 -2.71 -14.33 -19.73
CA ILE A 285 -1.59 -13.38 -19.88
C ILE A 285 -0.81 -13.66 -21.17
N VAL A 286 -0.45 -14.92 -21.43
CA VAL A 286 0.24 -15.31 -22.67
C VAL A 286 -0.60 -14.97 -23.91
N LEU A 287 -1.90 -15.25 -23.89
CA LEU A 287 -2.79 -14.94 -25.00
C LEU A 287 -2.91 -13.43 -25.25
N VAL A 288 -3.05 -12.63 -24.19
CA VAL A 288 -3.09 -11.16 -24.28
C VAL A 288 -1.76 -10.62 -24.82
N ASN A 289 -0.63 -11.15 -24.36
CA ASN A 289 0.68 -10.81 -24.92
C ASN A 289 0.78 -11.17 -26.41
N TRP A 290 0.21 -12.29 -26.86
CA TRP A 290 0.21 -12.65 -28.28
C TRP A 290 -0.66 -11.73 -29.12
N ILE A 291 -1.87 -11.41 -28.63
CA ILE A 291 -2.79 -10.48 -29.30
C ILE A 291 -2.18 -9.09 -29.45
N THR A 292 -1.39 -8.65 -28.47
CA THR A 292 -0.74 -7.33 -28.51
C THR A 292 0.46 -7.28 -29.46
N TRP A 293 1.17 -8.39 -29.66
CA TRP A 293 2.35 -8.46 -30.55
C TRP A 293 2.03 -8.84 -32.00
N LEU A 294 1.01 -9.66 -32.23
CA LEU A 294 0.69 -10.21 -33.56
C LEU A 294 0.47 -9.13 -34.63
N PRO A 295 -0.27 -8.03 -34.37
CA PRO A 295 -0.47 -6.98 -35.35
C PRO A 295 0.85 -6.32 -35.81
N ALA A 296 1.75 -6.03 -34.87
CA ALA A 296 3.05 -5.43 -35.16
C ALA A 296 3.93 -6.37 -36.02
N PHE A 297 3.87 -7.68 -35.73
CA PHE A 297 4.56 -8.70 -36.53
C PHE A 297 4.03 -8.75 -37.96
N VAL A 298 2.71 -8.75 -38.14
CA VAL A 298 2.07 -8.77 -39.47
C VAL A 298 2.47 -7.54 -40.28
N VAL A 299 2.36 -6.34 -39.72
CA VAL A 299 2.77 -5.09 -40.40
C VAL A 299 4.24 -5.14 -40.79
N SER A 300 5.11 -5.59 -39.89
CA SER A 300 6.56 -5.71 -40.15
C SER A 300 6.90 -6.67 -41.28
N VAL A 301 6.19 -7.80 -41.38
CA VAL A 301 6.37 -8.79 -42.45
C VAL A 301 5.83 -8.26 -43.77
N SER A 302 4.65 -7.64 -43.77
CA SER A 302 4.03 -7.07 -44.98
C SER A 302 4.85 -5.94 -45.59
N MET A 303 5.51 -5.11 -44.75
CA MET A 303 6.46 -4.10 -45.21
C MET A 303 7.70 -4.74 -45.84
N LYS A 304 8.30 -5.76 -45.20
CA LYS A 304 9.48 -6.47 -45.74
C LYS A 304 9.21 -7.30 -47.00
N ALA A 305 7.96 -7.71 -47.20
CA ALA A 305 7.54 -8.46 -48.38
C ALA A 305 7.22 -7.53 -49.57
N GLY A 306 7.46 -6.23 -49.44
CA GLY A 306 7.10 -5.21 -50.44
C GLY A 306 5.63 -5.13 -50.77
N SER A 307 4.76 -5.66 -49.90
CA SER A 307 3.32 -5.74 -50.12
C SER A 307 2.63 -4.40 -49.82
N ILE A 308 3.22 -3.57 -48.96
CA ILE A 308 2.64 -2.31 -48.49
C ILE A 308 3.75 -1.25 -48.43
N SER A 309 3.52 -0.07 -49.02
CA SER A 309 4.44 1.06 -48.93
C SER A 309 4.46 1.69 -47.53
N LEU A 310 5.55 2.35 -47.14
CA LEU A 310 5.68 3.01 -45.82
C LEU A 310 4.54 3.99 -45.54
N ALA A 311 4.13 4.79 -46.54
CA ALA A 311 3.04 5.76 -46.40
C ALA A 311 1.68 5.09 -46.10
N THR A 312 1.44 3.90 -46.67
CA THR A 312 0.23 3.11 -46.42
C THR A 312 0.32 2.34 -45.09
N ALA A 313 1.52 1.96 -44.67
CA ALA A 313 1.77 1.24 -43.42
C ALA A 313 1.79 2.15 -42.18
N ALA A 314 2.12 3.43 -42.34
CA ALA A 314 2.24 4.41 -41.25
C ALA A 314 1.10 4.41 -40.21
N PRO A 315 -0.20 4.52 -40.58
CA PRO A 315 -1.28 4.47 -39.60
C PRO A 315 -1.38 3.12 -38.89
N TRP A 316 -1.02 2.03 -39.57
CA TRP A 316 -0.96 0.70 -38.97
C TRP A 316 0.20 0.58 -37.99
N CYS A 317 1.37 1.17 -38.27
CA CYS A 317 2.48 1.27 -37.33
C CYS A 317 2.07 1.99 -36.03
N ASP A 318 1.27 3.05 -36.12
CA ASP A 318 0.76 3.76 -34.95
C ASP A 318 -0.23 2.93 -34.14
N ILE A 319 -1.22 2.32 -34.82
CA ILE A 319 -2.20 1.45 -34.16
C ILE A 319 -1.49 0.28 -33.47
N THR A 320 -0.55 -0.37 -34.15
CA THR A 320 0.19 -1.50 -33.58
C THR A 320 1.06 -1.07 -32.40
N THR A 321 1.63 0.14 -32.43
CA THR A 321 2.38 0.70 -31.30
C THR A 321 1.47 0.95 -30.09
N ILE A 322 0.28 1.54 -30.30
CA ILE A 322 -0.71 1.73 -29.23
C ILE A 322 -1.12 0.38 -28.61
N VAL A 323 -1.38 -0.62 -29.45
CA VAL A 323 -1.73 -1.98 -29.01
C VAL A 323 -0.58 -2.61 -28.20
N LEU A 324 0.67 -2.49 -28.66
CA LEU A 324 1.84 -2.96 -27.91
C LEU A 324 1.96 -2.29 -26.54
N GLN A 325 1.69 -0.98 -26.44
CA GLN A 325 1.76 -0.29 -25.16
C GLN A 325 0.70 -0.72 -24.17
N SER A 326 -0.44 -1.22 -24.63
CA SER A 326 -1.45 -1.80 -23.75
C SER A 326 -0.97 -3.04 -23.00
N ALA A 327 0.05 -3.73 -23.53
CA ALA A 327 0.65 -4.90 -22.87
C ALA A 327 1.27 -4.51 -21.51
N THR A 328 1.77 -3.28 -21.35
CA THR A 328 2.48 -2.81 -20.14
C THR A 328 1.62 -2.73 -18.86
N PHE A 329 0.29 -2.83 -18.98
CA PHE A 329 -0.62 -2.85 -17.84
C PHE A 329 -1.63 -4.00 -17.87
N SER A 330 -1.76 -4.68 -19.02
CA SER A 330 -2.74 -5.76 -19.21
C SER A 330 -2.52 -6.92 -18.22
N ASP A 331 -1.27 -7.28 -17.94
CA ASP A 331 -0.95 -8.38 -17.04
C ASP A 331 -1.47 -8.13 -15.62
N SER A 332 -1.21 -6.93 -15.09
CA SER A 332 -1.73 -6.50 -13.78
C SER A 332 -3.26 -6.48 -13.72
N LEU A 333 -3.95 -6.08 -14.80
CA LEU A 333 -5.41 -6.16 -14.87
C LEU A 333 -5.89 -7.62 -14.83
N VAL A 334 -5.27 -8.51 -15.60
CA VAL A 334 -5.62 -9.93 -15.59
C VAL A 334 -5.45 -10.52 -14.19
N TYR A 335 -4.36 -10.20 -13.50
CA TYR A 335 -4.16 -10.60 -12.09
C TYR A 335 -5.22 -10.02 -11.16
N ALA A 336 -5.53 -8.74 -11.28
CA ALA A 336 -6.54 -8.07 -10.48
C ALA A 336 -7.93 -8.73 -10.61
N PHE A 337 -8.34 -9.10 -11.82
CA PHE A 337 -9.67 -9.67 -12.03
C PHE A 337 -9.76 -11.18 -11.74
N ARG A 338 -8.70 -11.95 -12.04
CA ARG A 338 -8.77 -13.42 -12.03
C ARG A 338 -8.17 -14.05 -10.79
N TYR A 339 -7.13 -13.46 -10.20
CA TYR A 339 -6.40 -14.11 -9.13
C TYR A 339 -7.06 -13.82 -7.77
N ARG A 340 -7.87 -14.76 -7.29
CA ARG A 340 -8.64 -14.64 -6.04
C ARG A 340 -7.77 -14.31 -4.83
N ILE A 341 -6.57 -14.90 -4.75
CA ILE A 341 -5.61 -14.67 -3.66
C ILE A 341 -5.14 -13.21 -3.65
N TYR A 342 -4.88 -12.65 -4.83
CA TYR A 342 -4.53 -11.24 -4.98
C TYR A 342 -5.67 -10.32 -4.57
N ARG A 343 -6.90 -10.59 -5.01
CA ARG A 343 -8.08 -9.79 -4.57
C ARG A 343 -8.29 -9.84 -3.06
N ARG A 344 -8.07 -11.00 -2.43
CA ARG A 344 -8.14 -11.13 -0.96
C ARG A 344 -7.05 -10.31 -0.28
N ALA A 345 -5.83 -10.34 -0.81
CA ALA A 345 -4.73 -9.54 -0.28
C ALA A 345 -4.98 -8.03 -0.44
N LEU A 346 -5.47 -7.60 -1.60
CA LEU A 346 -5.82 -6.21 -1.88
C LEU A 346 -6.93 -5.72 -0.92
N LYS A 347 -7.98 -6.53 -0.70
CA LYS A 347 -9.02 -6.23 0.29
C LYS A 347 -8.48 -6.14 1.73
N LYS A 348 -7.51 -6.96 2.10
CA LYS A 348 -6.87 -6.89 3.43
C LYS A 348 -6.06 -5.62 3.62
N ILE A 349 -5.29 -5.22 2.60
CA ILE A 349 -4.51 -3.99 2.63
C ILE A 349 -5.43 -2.78 2.71
N ASP A 350 -6.53 -2.79 1.95
CA ASP A 350 -7.57 -1.76 2.00
C ASP A 350 -8.20 -1.66 3.40
N GLN A 351 -8.53 -2.80 4.04
CA GLN A 351 -9.07 -2.84 5.40
C GLN A 351 -8.08 -2.35 6.49
N GLN A 352 -6.78 -2.53 6.28
CA GLN A 352 -5.71 -2.14 7.22
C GLN A 352 -5.17 -0.72 6.97
N SER A 353 -5.72 0.01 6.00
CA SER A 353 -5.27 1.36 5.68
C SER A 353 -5.86 2.39 6.66
N PRO A 354 -5.06 3.34 7.17
CA PRO A 354 -5.53 4.38 8.08
C PRO A 354 -6.62 5.25 7.45
N VAL A 355 -7.65 5.57 8.21
CA VAL A 355 -8.76 6.42 7.75
C VAL A 355 -8.49 7.86 8.14
N TYR A 356 -8.35 8.74 7.14
CA TYR A 356 -8.21 10.18 7.34
C TYR A 356 -9.48 10.90 6.87
N LEU A 357 -10.14 11.60 7.79
CA LEU A 357 -11.33 12.41 7.51
C LEU A 357 -11.06 13.85 7.98
N ASN A 358 -11.00 14.78 7.02
CA ASN A 358 -10.87 16.20 7.28
C ASN A 358 -12.20 16.91 7.05
N ASP A 359 -12.62 17.71 8.02
CA ASP A 359 -13.83 18.54 7.98
C ASP A 359 -15.15 17.79 7.67
N PRO A 360 -15.46 16.64 8.30
CA PRO A 360 -16.77 16.03 8.11
C PRO A 360 -17.87 16.98 8.65
N GLN A 361 -18.80 17.34 7.77
CA GLN A 361 -19.90 18.26 8.08
C GLN A 361 -21.21 17.48 8.29
N GLN A 362 -21.86 17.70 9.44
CA GLN A 362 -23.30 17.42 9.70
C GLN A 362 -23.77 15.97 9.51
N SER A 363 -22.87 15.00 9.35
CA SER A 363 -23.21 13.58 9.16
C SER A 363 -22.59 12.73 10.26
N PRO A 364 -23.34 11.80 10.89
CA PRO A 364 -22.78 10.82 11.80
C PRO A 364 -21.72 9.98 11.09
N VAL A 365 -20.53 9.86 11.70
CA VAL A 365 -19.46 9.01 11.19
C VAL A 365 -19.65 7.63 11.82
N TYR A 366 -20.16 6.68 11.04
CA TYR A 366 -20.27 5.28 11.43
C TYR A 366 -19.05 4.50 10.93
N LEU A 367 -18.24 4.01 11.87
CA LEU A 367 -17.10 3.14 11.58
C LEU A 367 -17.39 1.75 12.13
N ARG A 368 -17.80 0.85 11.24
CA ARG A 368 -18.08 -0.56 11.55
C ARG A 368 -16.90 -1.41 11.09
N ASP A 369 -16.47 -2.35 11.93
CA ASP A 369 -15.39 -3.31 11.63
C ASP A 369 -14.01 -2.68 11.35
N ALA A 370 -13.66 -1.55 12.00
CA ALA A 370 -12.32 -0.98 11.93
C ALA A 370 -11.31 -1.89 12.68
N LYS A 371 -10.81 -2.91 11.98
CA LYS A 371 -9.83 -3.87 12.52
C LYS A 371 -8.42 -3.34 12.24
N GLN A 372 -7.72 -2.88 13.28
CA GLN A 372 -6.29 -2.51 13.27
C GLN A 372 -5.91 -1.23 12.50
N SER A 373 -6.85 -0.34 12.18
CA SER A 373 -6.57 0.89 11.41
C SER A 373 -6.78 2.13 12.28
N PRO A 374 -5.77 2.99 12.48
CA PRO A 374 -5.94 4.21 13.25
C PRO A 374 -6.87 5.18 12.49
N VAL A 375 -7.74 5.85 13.24
CA VAL A 375 -8.72 6.80 12.70
C VAL A 375 -8.29 8.21 13.09
N TYR A 376 -8.11 9.06 12.09
CA TYR A 376 -7.75 10.47 12.26
C TYR A 376 -8.88 11.36 11.75
N LEU A 377 -9.44 12.15 12.66
CA LEU A 377 -10.52 13.11 12.40
C LEU A 377 -10.04 14.51 12.79
N SER A 378 -10.10 15.45 11.83
CA SER A 378 -9.79 16.86 12.08
C SER A 378 -11.02 17.74 11.85
N ASN A 379 -11.28 18.65 12.80
CA ASN A 379 -12.37 19.63 12.79
C ASN A 379 -13.80 19.11 12.56
N PRO A 380 -14.23 17.95 13.12
CA PRO A 380 -15.60 17.50 12.92
C PRO A 380 -16.62 18.50 13.50
N GLN A 381 -17.64 18.86 12.72
CA GLN A 381 -18.71 19.78 13.10
C GLN A 381 -20.04 19.02 13.20
N GLN A 382 -20.61 18.92 14.41
CA GLN A 382 -21.92 18.27 14.66
C GLN A 382 -22.02 16.83 14.16
N SER A 383 -20.88 16.13 14.13
CA SER A 383 -20.77 14.75 13.65
C SER A 383 -20.52 13.83 14.84
N PRO A 384 -21.56 13.15 15.39
CA PRO A 384 -21.33 12.11 16.37
C PRO A 384 -20.51 10.97 15.73
N VAL A 385 -19.53 10.44 16.46
CA VAL A 385 -18.64 9.38 15.99
C VAL A 385 -19.04 8.10 16.69
N TYR A 386 -19.65 7.18 15.93
CA TYR A 386 -20.07 5.88 16.41
C TYR A 386 -19.08 4.82 15.91
N LEU A 387 -18.40 4.17 16.85
CA LEU A 387 -17.55 3.01 16.59
C LEU A 387 -18.30 1.77 17.03
N SER A 388 -18.38 0.75 16.17
CA SER A 388 -18.94 -0.54 16.54
C SER A 388 -17.90 -1.63 16.26
N ASP A 389 -17.51 -2.37 17.30
CA ASP A 389 -16.53 -3.44 17.29
C ASP A 389 -15.11 -3.07 16.78
N PRO A 390 -14.50 -1.92 17.15
CA PRO A 390 -13.09 -1.70 16.80
C PRO A 390 -12.23 -2.70 17.59
N GLN A 391 -11.28 -3.35 16.91
CA GLN A 391 -10.25 -4.14 17.58
C GLN A 391 -8.90 -3.46 17.33
N GLN A 392 -8.31 -2.91 18.39
CA GLN A 392 -6.97 -2.31 18.40
C GLN A 392 -6.78 -1.10 17.45
N SER A 393 -7.78 -0.22 17.35
CA SER A 393 -7.78 0.91 16.41
C SER A 393 -7.83 2.25 17.17
N PRO A 394 -6.67 2.90 17.44
CA PRO A 394 -6.66 4.14 18.20
C PRO A 394 -7.40 5.26 17.45
N VAL A 395 -8.11 6.08 18.20
CA VAL A 395 -8.99 7.13 17.68
C VAL A 395 -8.41 8.49 18.06
N TYR A 396 -8.11 9.32 17.06
CA TYR A 396 -7.56 10.67 17.24
C TYR A 396 -8.54 11.72 16.70
N LEU A 397 -9.06 12.56 17.59
CA LEU A 397 -9.88 13.73 17.22
C LEU A 397 -9.17 15.03 17.61
N SER A 398 -9.07 15.95 16.65
CA SER A 398 -8.57 17.31 16.84
C SER A 398 -9.67 18.33 16.57
N ASP A 399 -9.85 19.27 17.51
CA ASP A 399 -10.83 20.36 17.45
C ASP A 399 -12.31 19.97 17.22
N PRO A 400 -12.84 18.90 17.85
CA PRO A 400 -14.22 18.49 17.63
C PRO A 400 -15.23 19.46 18.27
N GLN A 401 -16.30 19.77 17.53
CA GLN A 401 -17.46 20.51 18.03
C GLN A 401 -18.71 19.63 18.00
N GLN A 402 -19.31 19.37 19.17
CA GLN A 402 -20.54 18.60 19.31
C GLN A 402 -20.46 17.17 18.75
N SER A 403 -19.38 16.45 19.05
CA SER A 403 -19.12 15.09 18.56
C SER A 403 -19.04 14.08 19.71
N PRO A 404 -20.17 13.50 20.17
CA PRO A 404 -20.12 12.44 21.15
C PRO A 404 -19.39 11.22 20.57
N LEU A 405 -18.56 10.58 21.38
CA LEU A 405 -17.92 9.29 21.06
C LEU A 405 -18.61 8.17 21.83
N SER A 406 -18.89 7.06 21.15
CA SER A 406 -19.39 5.83 21.79
C SER A 406 -18.59 4.59 21.38
N ASP A 407 -18.32 3.73 22.36
CA ASP A 407 -18.10 2.28 22.24
C ASP A 407 -16.84 1.73 21.50
N PRO A 408 -15.62 2.29 21.71
CA PRO A 408 -14.39 1.60 21.39
C PRO A 408 -14.06 0.52 22.43
N GLN A 409 -14.21 -0.75 22.06
CA GLN A 409 -13.57 -1.84 22.80
C GLN A 409 -12.07 -1.91 22.47
N GLN A 410 -11.20 -2.03 23.48
CA GLN A 410 -9.75 -2.24 23.33
C GLN A 410 -8.98 -1.19 22.49
N SER A 411 -9.42 0.06 22.49
CA SER A 411 -8.80 1.12 21.70
C SER A 411 -8.68 2.43 22.49
N PRO A 412 -7.47 3.02 22.61
CA PRO A 412 -7.30 4.28 23.31
C PRO A 412 -7.92 5.44 22.51
N VAL A 413 -8.47 6.40 23.23
CA VAL A 413 -9.18 7.56 22.70
C VAL A 413 -8.37 8.82 23.02
N TYR A 414 -8.06 9.61 22.00
CA TYR A 414 -7.34 10.88 22.13
C TYR A 414 -8.20 12.03 21.59
N LEU A 415 -8.57 12.97 22.46
CA LEU A 415 -9.22 14.23 22.10
C LEU A 415 -8.34 15.42 22.48
N ARG A 416 -8.20 16.35 21.54
CA ARG A 416 -7.51 17.61 21.76
C ARG A 416 -8.41 18.79 21.41
N ASP A 417 -8.41 19.80 22.29
CA ASP A 417 -9.10 21.09 22.11
C ASP A 417 -10.63 20.94 21.88
N ALA A 418 -11.21 19.88 22.47
CA ALA A 418 -12.61 19.49 22.29
C ALA A 418 -13.60 20.47 22.94
N LYS A 419 -14.68 20.81 22.22
CA LYS A 419 -15.76 21.68 22.71
C LYS A 419 -17.11 20.95 22.66
N GLN A 420 -17.80 20.84 23.79
CA GLN A 420 -19.11 20.20 23.90
C GLN A 420 -19.15 18.76 23.33
N SER A 421 -18.08 17.99 23.55
CA SER A 421 -17.89 16.66 22.95
C SER A 421 -17.77 15.61 24.05
N PRO A 422 -18.89 15.10 24.58
CA PRO A 422 -18.87 14.13 25.66
C PRO A 422 -18.34 12.77 25.19
N VAL A 423 -17.69 12.04 26.09
CA VAL A 423 -17.15 10.70 25.83
C VAL A 423 -17.98 9.69 26.61
N TYR A 424 -18.57 8.70 25.95
CA TYR A 424 -19.36 7.63 26.57
C TYR A 424 -18.77 6.26 26.22
N LEU A 425 -18.31 5.49 27.21
CA LEU A 425 -17.73 4.16 27.01
C LEU A 425 -18.40 3.13 27.91
N SER A 426 -18.89 2.04 27.33
CA SER A 426 -19.43 0.88 28.05
C SER A 426 -18.44 -0.29 28.01
N ASP A 427 -18.14 -0.89 29.17
CA ASP A 427 -17.25 -2.04 29.35
C ASP A 427 -15.83 -1.90 28.73
N PRO A 428 -15.16 -0.72 28.75
CA PRO A 428 -13.90 -0.55 28.05
C PRO A 428 -12.77 -1.37 28.70
N GLN A 429 -12.18 -2.27 27.91
CA GLN A 429 -11.05 -3.10 28.30
C GLN A 429 -9.74 -2.48 27.76
N GLN A 430 -8.74 -2.21 28.60
CA GLN A 430 -7.42 -1.70 28.18
C GLN A 430 -7.46 -0.45 27.27
N SER A 431 -8.44 0.43 27.49
CA SER A 431 -8.74 1.56 26.60
C SER A 431 -8.57 2.88 27.35
N ALA A 432 -7.35 3.42 27.31
CA ALA A 432 -7.05 4.70 27.96
C ALA A 432 -7.73 5.88 27.24
N VAL A 433 -8.22 6.85 28.02
CA VAL A 433 -8.89 8.05 27.52
C VAL A 433 -8.02 9.26 27.82
N TYR A 434 -7.63 10.02 26.78
CA TYR A 434 -6.78 11.21 26.90
C TYR A 434 -7.50 12.44 26.35
N LEU A 435 -7.76 13.42 27.21
CA LEU A 435 -8.32 14.72 26.82
C LEU A 435 -7.36 15.85 27.18
N SER A 436 -7.02 16.69 26.21
CA SER A 436 -6.22 17.91 26.41
C SER A 436 -7.02 19.16 26.05
N ASN A 437 -7.04 20.15 26.97
CA ASN A 437 -7.82 21.39 26.90
C ASN A 437 -9.35 21.27 26.68
N PRO A 438 -10.05 20.22 27.16
CA PRO A 438 -11.48 20.07 26.88
C PRO A 438 -12.32 21.19 27.51
N GLN A 439 -13.37 21.63 26.81
CA GLN A 439 -14.36 22.60 27.28
C GLN A 439 -15.76 21.97 27.22
N GLN A 440 -16.44 21.82 28.36
CA GLN A 440 -17.79 21.23 28.43
C GLN A 440 -17.89 19.82 27.83
N SER A 441 -16.85 19.00 28.01
CA SER A 441 -16.75 17.66 27.43
C SER A 441 -16.65 16.63 28.56
N PRO A 442 -17.79 16.21 29.14
CA PRO A 442 -17.81 15.24 30.23
C PRO A 442 -17.37 13.86 29.74
N VAL A 443 -16.81 13.06 30.64
CA VAL A 443 -16.39 11.67 30.38
C VAL A 443 -17.23 10.73 31.23
N TYR A 444 -17.85 9.74 30.60
CA TYR A 444 -18.65 8.70 31.25
C TYR A 444 -18.09 7.33 30.85
N LEU A 445 -17.68 6.51 31.82
CA LEU A 445 -17.33 5.11 31.60
C LEU A 445 -18.14 4.21 32.54
N SER A 446 -18.74 3.14 32.03
CA SER A 446 -19.31 2.06 32.84
C SER A 446 -18.45 0.81 32.75
N ASP A 447 -18.17 0.19 33.90
CA ASP A 447 -17.39 -1.04 34.06
C ASP A 447 -15.97 -1.02 33.41
N PRO A 448 -15.17 0.06 33.54
CA PRO A 448 -13.87 0.15 32.88
C PRO A 448 -12.81 -0.77 33.54
N GLN A 449 -12.13 -1.56 32.71
CA GLN A 449 -11.11 -2.52 33.11
C GLN A 449 -9.74 -2.11 32.55
N GLN A 450 -8.77 -1.76 33.42
CA GLN A 450 -7.44 -1.29 33.01
C GLN A 450 -7.48 -0.11 32.01
N SER A 451 -8.46 0.77 32.16
CA SER A 451 -8.78 1.85 31.21
C SER A 451 -8.64 3.21 31.89
N PRO A 452 -7.40 3.71 32.07
CA PRO A 452 -7.15 4.95 32.79
C PRO A 452 -7.64 6.19 32.02
N VAL A 453 -8.05 7.21 32.76
CA VAL A 453 -8.54 8.49 32.23
C VAL A 453 -7.54 9.61 32.55
N TYR A 454 -7.11 10.34 31.54
CA TYR A 454 -6.19 11.48 31.65
C TYR A 454 -6.85 12.75 31.11
N LEU A 455 -7.06 13.73 31.97
CA LEU A 455 -7.57 15.06 31.61
C LEU A 455 -6.53 16.12 31.96
N ARG A 456 -6.19 16.98 30.99
CA ARG A 456 -5.28 18.11 31.18
C ARG A 456 -5.96 19.41 30.78
N ASP A 457 -5.81 20.44 31.62
CA ASP A 457 -6.28 21.81 31.36
C ASP A 457 -7.80 21.89 31.10
N ALA A 458 -8.57 21.00 31.73
CA ALA A 458 -9.99 20.82 31.51
C ALA A 458 -10.84 21.96 32.11
N LYS A 459 -11.91 22.37 31.41
CA LYS A 459 -12.91 23.33 31.94
C LYS A 459 -14.32 22.78 31.81
N GLN A 460 -15.04 22.69 32.92
CA GLN A 460 -16.43 22.20 32.97
C GLN A 460 -16.60 20.80 32.35
N SER A 461 -15.60 19.92 32.54
CA SER A 461 -15.57 18.58 31.97
C SER A 461 -15.52 17.53 33.08
N PRO A 462 -16.67 17.22 33.70
CA PRO A 462 -16.72 16.24 34.79
C PRO A 462 -16.40 14.83 34.30
N VAL A 463 -15.91 13.98 35.21
CA VAL A 463 -15.55 12.59 34.95
C VAL A 463 -16.42 11.68 35.82
N TYR A 464 -17.10 10.72 35.20
CA TYR A 464 -17.98 9.74 35.84
C TYR A 464 -17.54 8.32 35.48
N LEU A 465 -17.20 7.51 36.47
CA LEU A 465 -16.88 6.09 36.30
C LEU A 465 -17.79 5.27 37.23
N SER A 466 -18.49 4.27 36.69
CA SER A 466 -19.17 3.24 37.49
C SER A 466 -18.40 1.93 37.46
N ASP A 467 -18.21 1.31 38.63
CA ASP A 467 -17.55 0.01 38.82
C ASP A 467 -16.13 -0.09 38.21
N PRO A 468 -15.24 0.90 38.35
CA PRO A 468 -13.94 0.87 37.70
C PRO A 468 -12.96 -0.09 38.38
N GLN A 469 -12.34 -0.98 37.59
CA GLN A 469 -11.33 -1.93 38.04
C GLN A 469 -9.96 -1.61 37.43
N GLN A 470 -8.97 -1.31 38.28
CA GLN A 470 -7.61 -0.93 37.86
C GLN A 470 -7.56 0.25 36.87
N SER A 471 -8.54 1.16 36.94
CA SER A 471 -8.76 2.25 35.99
C SER A 471 -8.55 3.60 36.68
N ALA A 472 -7.29 4.02 36.78
CA ALA A 472 -6.91 5.25 37.48
C ALA A 472 -7.38 6.51 36.73
N VAL A 473 -7.66 7.58 37.49
CA VAL A 473 -8.08 8.88 36.96
C VAL A 473 -7.04 9.94 37.27
N TYR A 474 -6.54 10.65 36.26
CA TYR A 474 -5.51 11.68 36.38
C TYR A 474 -6.01 13.02 35.82
N LEU A 475 -6.11 14.05 36.65
CA LEU A 475 -6.46 15.40 36.24
C LEU A 475 -5.32 16.38 36.58
N SER A 476 -4.83 17.12 35.59
CA SER A 476 -3.89 18.25 35.79
C SER A 476 -4.53 19.57 35.37
N ASP A 477 -4.44 20.58 36.25
CA ASP A 477 -5.01 21.92 36.09
C ASP A 477 -6.54 21.99 35.79
N PRO A 478 -7.41 21.12 36.37
CA PRO A 478 -8.84 21.15 36.06
C PRO A 478 -9.56 22.35 36.70
N LYS A 479 -10.55 22.90 35.99
CA LYS A 479 -11.43 23.99 36.46
C LYS A 479 -12.90 23.57 36.37
N GLN A 480 -13.60 23.51 37.49
CA GLN A 480 -15.02 23.11 37.53
C GLN A 480 -15.28 21.72 36.92
N SER A 481 -14.35 20.80 37.10
CA SER A 481 -14.41 19.45 36.51
C SER A 481 -14.42 18.41 37.64
N PRO A 482 -15.57 18.17 38.27
CA PRO A 482 -15.69 17.20 39.36
C PRO A 482 -15.45 15.76 38.88
N VAL A 483 -15.03 14.90 39.81
CA VAL A 483 -14.79 13.48 39.56
C VAL A 483 -15.73 12.65 40.42
N TYR A 484 -16.44 11.69 39.81
CA TYR A 484 -17.39 10.80 40.46
C TYR A 484 -17.05 9.35 40.13
N LEU A 485 -16.76 8.54 41.15
CA LEU A 485 -16.53 7.10 41.03
C LEU A 485 -17.51 6.36 41.94
N SER A 486 -18.25 5.39 41.39
CA SER A 486 -19.02 4.42 42.19
C SER A 486 -18.34 3.06 42.19
N ASP A 487 -18.23 2.44 43.38
CA ASP A 487 -17.66 1.11 43.60
C ASP A 487 -16.24 0.89 43.02
N PRO A 488 -15.28 1.85 43.14
CA PRO A 488 -13.99 1.71 42.49
C PRO A 488 -13.07 0.69 43.17
N GLN A 489 -12.52 -0.25 42.39
CA GLN A 489 -11.57 -1.27 42.84
C GLN A 489 -10.17 -1.02 42.27
N GLN A 490 -9.20 -0.74 43.14
CA GLN A 490 -7.80 -0.44 42.75
C GLN A 490 -7.69 0.68 41.69
N SER A 491 -8.59 1.67 41.75
CA SER A 491 -8.74 2.73 40.76
C SER A 491 -8.44 4.10 41.40
N PRO A 492 -7.15 4.44 41.60
CA PRO A 492 -6.77 5.66 42.30
C PRO A 492 -7.11 6.94 41.50
N VAL A 493 -7.35 8.03 42.22
CA VAL A 493 -7.60 9.36 41.65
C VAL A 493 -6.45 10.30 41.97
N TYR A 494 -5.88 10.94 40.96
CA TYR A 494 -4.83 11.94 41.07
C TYR A 494 -5.32 13.28 40.53
N LEU A 495 -5.32 14.30 41.39
CA LEU A 495 -5.67 15.67 41.03
C LEU A 495 -4.50 16.61 41.34
N ARG A 496 -4.11 17.42 40.37
CA ARG A 496 -3.06 18.42 40.54
C ARG A 496 -3.55 19.80 40.11
N ASP A 497 -3.24 20.83 40.90
CA ASP A 497 -3.52 22.24 40.61
C ASP A 497 -5.02 22.55 40.37
N ALA A 498 -5.89 21.74 40.98
CA ALA A 498 -7.33 21.75 40.74
C ALA A 498 -8.05 22.99 41.30
N LYS A 499 -9.05 23.50 40.58
CA LYS A 499 -9.87 24.66 41.00
C LYS A 499 -11.36 24.32 40.89
N GLN A 500 -12.08 24.30 42.02
CA GLN A 500 -13.52 24.00 42.06
C GLN A 500 -13.88 22.62 41.46
N SER A 501 -13.02 21.63 41.66
CA SER A 501 -13.16 20.30 41.07
C SER A 501 -13.24 19.24 42.17
N PRO A 502 -14.40 19.10 42.84
CA PRO A 502 -14.57 18.14 43.92
C PRO A 502 -14.46 16.69 43.45
N VAL A 503 -14.10 15.80 44.38
CA VAL A 503 -13.95 14.36 44.14
C VAL A 503 -14.95 13.60 45.01
N TYR A 504 -15.73 12.70 44.41
CA TYR A 504 -16.74 11.88 45.07
C TYR A 504 -16.47 10.40 44.78
N LEU A 505 -16.26 9.60 45.84
CA LEU A 505 -16.10 8.14 45.75
C LEU A 505 -17.15 7.48 46.66
N SER A 506 -17.97 6.58 46.11
CA SER A 506 -18.84 5.69 46.89
C SER A 506 -18.29 4.27 46.92
N ASP A 507 -18.26 3.66 48.11
CA ASP A 507 -17.83 2.29 48.35
C ASP A 507 -16.43 1.93 47.79
N PRO A 508 -15.40 2.79 47.93
CA PRO A 508 -14.11 2.56 47.27
C PRO A 508 -13.28 1.47 47.96
N GLN A 509 -12.78 0.52 47.17
CA GLN A 509 -11.92 -0.57 47.60
C GLN A 509 -10.50 -0.40 47.07
N GLN A 510 -9.53 -0.16 47.96
CA GLN A 510 -8.11 0.05 47.61
C GLN A 510 -7.87 1.18 46.59
N SER A 511 -8.74 2.19 46.58
CA SER A 511 -8.75 3.27 45.59
C SER A 511 -8.34 4.58 46.25
N ALA A 512 -7.03 4.82 46.33
CA ALA A 512 -6.47 6.00 46.98
C ALA A 512 -6.75 7.30 46.20
N VAL A 513 -6.82 8.42 46.91
CA VAL A 513 -7.04 9.76 46.34
C VAL A 513 -5.84 10.65 46.67
N TYR A 514 -5.21 11.25 45.67
CA TYR A 514 -4.04 12.12 45.80
C TYR A 514 -4.36 13.50 45.23
N LEU A 515 -4.32 14.56 46.05
CA LEU A 515 -4.46 15.95 45.59
C LEU A 515 -3.20 16.75 45.90
N SER A 516 -2.72 17.50 44.90
CA SER A 516 -1.65 18.49 45.05
C SER A 516 -2.12 19.89 44.66
N ASP A 517 -1.88 20.86 45.55
CA ASP A 517 -2.29 22.27 45.40
C ASP A 517 -3.79 22.53 45.11
N PRO A 518 -4.76 21.78 45.71
CA PRO A 518 -6.17 21.93 45.37
C PRO A 518 -6.79 23.22 45.93
N LYS A 519 -7.61 23.92 45.13
CA LYS A 519 -8.34 25.15 45.51
C LYS A 519 -9.84 24.94 45.40
N GLN A 520 -10.56 24.96 46.52
CA GLN A 520 -12.01 24.74 46.57
C GLN A 520 -12.46 23.39 45.98
N SER A 521 -11.65 22.35 46.17
CA SER A 521 -11.88 21.01 45.60
C SER A 521 -12.02 19.99 46.72
N PRO A 522 -13.17 19.95 47.43
CA PRO A 522 -13.39 19.00 48.52
C PRO A 522 -13.43 17.55 48.04
N VAL A 523 -13.11 16.63 48.95
CA VAL A 523 -13.17 15.18 48.72
C VAL A 523 -14.28 14.58 49.58
N TYR A 524 -15.13 13.75 49.00
CA TYR A 524 -16.23 13.05 49.67
C TYR A 524 -16.07 11.54 49.47
N LEU A 525 -16.12 10.80 50.58
CA LEU A 525 -15.96 9.35 50.62
C LEU A 525 -17.11 8.76 51.44
N SER A 526 -17.89 7.84 50.86
CA SER A 526 -18.83 6.99 51.59
C SER A 526 -18.32 5.56 51.65
N ASP A 527 -18.36 4.96 52.84
CA ASP A 527 -18.06 3.54 53.07
C ASP A 527 -16.69 3.05 52.51
N PRO A 528 -15.57 3.77 52.75
CA PRO A 528 -14.29 3.43 52.15
C PRO A 528 -13.62 2.19 52.78
N GLN A 529 -13.07 1.31 51.95
CA GLN A 529 -12.25 0.17 52.35
C GLN A 529 -10.81 0.31 51.84
N GLN A 530 -9.85 0.54 52.75
CA GLN A 530 -8.41 0.68 52.42
C GLN A 530 -8.10 1.76 51.36
N SER A 531 -8.86 2.86 51.37
CA SER A 531 -8.78 3.93 50.35
C SER A 531 -8.28 5.24 50.97
N PRO A 532 -6.96 5.42 51.15
CA PRO A 532 -6.36 6.59 51.79
C PRO A 532 -6.50 7.87 50.95
N VAL A 533 -6.60 9.03 51.61
CA VAL A 533 -6.53 10.36 50.97
C VAL A 533 -5.24 11.06 51.36
N TYR A 534 -4.52 11.55 50.34
CA TYR A 534 -3.30 12.34 50.48
C TYR A 534 -3.55 13.76 49.93
N LEU A 535 -3.22 14.78 50.72
CA LEU A 535 -3.34 16.19 50.34
C LEU A 535 -2.00 16.90 50.53
N SER A 536 -1.53 17.63 49.53
CA SER A 536 -0.44 18.59 49.65
C SER A 536 -0.92 20.01 49.35
N ASP A 537 -0.60 20.96 50.23
CA ASP A 537 -0.89 22.39 50.11
C ASP A 537 -2.36 22.78 49.76
N PRO A 538 -3.37 22.23 50.48
CA PRO A 538 -4.78 22.50 50.17
C PRO A 538 -5.25 23.91 50.55
N LYS A 539 -6.06 24.53 49.70
CA LYS A 539 -6.76 25.80 49.96
C LYS A 539 -8.27 25.60 49.86
N GLN A 540 -8.96 25.62 51.00
CA GLN A 540 -10.43 25.43 51.08
C GLN A 540 -10.92 24.09 50.48
N SER A 541 -10.14 23.02 50.65
CA SER A 541 -10.42 21.69 50.08
C SER A 541 -10.57 20.65 51.20
N PRO A 542 -11.68 20.67 51.97
CA PRO A 542 -11.90 19.73 53.08
C PRO A 542 -12.17 18.30 52.59
N VAL A 543 -11.96 17.33 53.48
CA VAL A 543 -12.28 15.91 53.26
C VAL A 543 -13.45 15.53 54.16
N TYR A 544 -14.47 14.90 53.59
CA TYR A 544 -15.65 14.39 54.28
C TYR A 544 -15.71 12.86 54.15
N LEU A 545 -15.96 12.19 55.27
CA LEU A 545 -16.02 10.72 55.39
C LEU A 545 -17.36 10.34 56.00
N ASN A 546 -18.05 9.37 55.41
CA ASN A 546 -19.24 8.73 55.96
C ASN A 546 -18.96 7.25 56.23
N ASP A 547 -19.25 6.80 57.46
CA ASP A 547 -19.14 5.42 57.98
C ASP A 547 -17.76 4.70 57.77
N PRO A 548 -16.67 5.15 58.41
CA PRO A 548 -15.33 4.60 58.16
C PRO A 548 -15.08 3.30 58.93
N GLN A 549 -15.08 2.15 58.24
CA GLN A 549 -14.50 0.91 58.78
C GLN A 549 -12.97 0.93 58.58
N LEU A 550 -12.21 1.11 59.67
CA LEU A 550 -10.73 1.07 59.74
C LEU A 550 -9.99 2.08 58.83
N TYR A 551 -9.51 3.19 59.40
CA TYR A 551 -8.67 4.16 58.69
C TYR A 551 -7.34 4.42 59.41
N ILE A 552 -6.23 4.34 58.67
CA ILE A 552 -4.92 4.93 59.06
C ILE A 552 -4.73 6.17 58.19
N THR A 553 -4.95 7.37 58.74
CA THR A 553 -4.52 8.63 58.14
C THR A 553 -3.02 8.80 58.37
N SER A 554 -2.19 8.90 57.32
CA SER A 554 -0.83 9.42 57.46
C SER A 554 -0.79 10.91 57.09
N LEU A 555 -0.16 11.70 57.96
CA LEU A 555 -0.18 13.16 58.04
C LEU A 555 0.63 13.87 56.95
N ALA A 556 0.08 14.98 56.42
CA ALA A 556 0.80 16.23 56.25
C ALA A 556 -0.16 17.43 56.45
N TRP A 557 0.08 18.19 57.53
CA TRP A 557 -0.59 19.41 58.01
C TRP A 557 -2.13 19.41 58.18
N ALA A 558 -2.52 19.00 59.39
CA ALA A 558 -3.84 19.16 59.97
C ALA A 558 -4.24 20.63 60.16
N ASN A 559 -5.41 21.02 59.64
CA ASN A 559 -6.26 22.08 60.18
C ASN A 559 -7.72 22.09 59.66
N ASN A 560 -8.19 21.10 58.87
CA ASN A 560 -9.50 21.19 58.17
C ASN A 560 -10.39 19.93 58.16
N LEU A 561 -10.28 19.03 59.16
CA LEU A 561 -11.22 17.90 59.29
C LEU A 561 -12.50 18.38 60.00
N LYS A 562 -13.68 18.24 59.35
CA LYS A 562 -14.99 18.51 59.96
C LYS A 562 -15.85 17.24 59.95
N PRO A 563 -16.19 16.65 61.11
CA PRO A 563 -17.16 15.56 61.16
C PRO A 563 -18.58 16.09 60.90
N SER A 564 -19.37 15.32 60.13
CA SER A 564 -20.77 15.64 59.86
C SER A 564 -21.71 14.90 60.84
N ARG A 565 -22.39 15.69 61.68
CA ARG A 565 -23.59 15.40 62.52
C ARG A 565 -23.43 14.58 63.81
N GLU A 566 -23.67 15.26 64.94
CA GLU A 566 -24.10 14.68 66.21
C GLU A 566 -25.44 13.94 66.03
N THR A 567 -25.49 12.66 66.37
CA THR A 567 -26.74 11.95 66.66
C THR A 567 -26.58 11.27 68.01
N LYS A 568 -27.25 11.79 69.05
CA LYS A 568 -27.34 11.12 70.36
C LYS A 568 -28.08 9.79 70.18
N LEU A 569 -27.40 8.67 70.34
CA LEU A 569 -28.01 7.36 70.58
C LEU A 569 -27.59 6.86 71.97
N ASN A 570 -28.57 6.78 72.87
CA ASN A 570 -28.47 6.09 74.16
C ASN A 570 -28.32 4.58 73.93
N TYR A 571 -27.29 3.96 74.50
CA TYR A 571 -27.19 2.50 74.62
C TYR A 571 -27.47 2.05 76.07
N PRO A 572 -28.27 1.00 76.31
CA PRO A 572 -28.36 0.36 77.62
C PRO A 572 -27.10 -0.47 77.91
N LYS A 573 -26.59 -0.38 79.15
CA LYS A 573 -25.39 -1.08 79.63
C LYS A 573 -25.49 -2.62 79.52
N PRO A 574 -24.47 -3.33 79.02
CA PRO A 574 -24.34 -4.77 79.23
C PRO A 574 -23.82 -5.10 80.64
N LYS A 575 -24.42 -6.10 81.28
CA LYS A 575 -24.01 -6.69 82.58
C LYS A 575 -22.83 -7.65 82.35
N ASN A 576 -21.75 -7.50 83.13
CA ASN A 576 -20.66 -8.48 83.22
C ASN A 576 -21.11 -9.74 84.00
N PRO A 577 -20.72 -10.95 83.58
CA PRO A 577 -20.63 -12.11 84.47
C PRO A 577 -19.22 -12.21 85.12
N PRO A 578 -19.09 -12.82 86.32
CA PRO A 578 -17.84 -12.81 87.10
C PRO A 578 -16.91 -13.99 86.79
N LEU A 579 -15.60 -13.76 87.00
CA LEU A 579 -14.55 -14.79 87.01
C LEU A 579 -14.73 -15.79 88.17
N PRO A 580 -14.34 -17.07 88.01
CA PRO A 580 -14.03 -17.95 89.13
C PRO A 580 -12.52 -17.97 89.46
N ASN A 581 -12.22 -17.85 90.76
CA ASN A 581 -10.91 -18.09 91.36
C ASN A 581 -10.73 -19.56 91.75
N ASN A 582 -9.46 -19.98 91.78
CA ASN A 582 -8.86 -21.16 92.44
C ASN A 582 -8.90 -22.51 91.69
N LEU A 583 -7.71 -23.03 91.30
CA LEU A 583 -6.98 -24.02 92.11
C LEU A 583 -5.60 -24.36 91.53
N LYS A 584 -4.65 -24.44 92.47
CA LYS A 584 -3.27 -24.93 92.44
C LYS A 584 -3.00 -26.15 91.53
N GLY A 585 -1.89 -26.09 90.80
CA GLY A 585 -0.83 -27.12 90.91
C GLY A 585 -0.72 -28.18 89.79
N ARG A 586 0.55 -28.34 89.37
CA ARG A 586 1.26 -29.54 88.85
C ARG A 586 1.34 -29.80 87.33
N SER A 587 2.60 -29.67 86.89
CA SER A 587 3.43 -30.53 86.01
C SER A 587 3.05 -30.75 84.55
N LEU A 588 3.98 -30.26 83.70
CA LEU A 588 4.37 -30.74 82.36
C LEU A 588 4.52 -32.28 82.30
N PRO A 589 4.43 -32.88 81.11
CA PRO A 589 5.60 -32.99 80.23
C PRO A 589 5.59 -32.06 79.01
#